data_AF-A0A7R9QV43-F1
#
_entry.id   AF-A0A7R9QV43-F1
#
_cell.length_a   1.000
_cell.length_b   1.000
_cell.length_c   1.000
_cell.angle_alpha   90.00
_cell.angle_beta   90.00
_cell.angle_gamma   90.00
#
_symmetry.space_group_name_H-M   'P 1'
#
loop_
_entity.id
_entity.type
_entity.pdbx_description
1 polymer ?
#
loop_
_entity_poly.entity_id
_entity_poly.type
_entity_poly.pdbx_seq_one_letter_code
_entity_poly.pdbx_strand_id
1 'polypeptide(L)'
;MTFTILRNRIQQRFLDRQLKIDDIIVFDEDLPPKKDCRLTFVDFAPIVKVRLRTDNNGIESAEFNTVPSELVDFANKWLLDREVWDVVCCESIGAIIQIKLTDNGVVEDKRVLTTYTITEDSHDFHDGVTQYAFSRSKEPVDFRVKMIRLWIQPFDSREYNEKVRPIVPQIQFRDFEPRILDSRNNTFESIDEVVARLNGAINAEEITGKVLNVQTLACSATQDWKIDPQSTQSKPWVGKTVFVLRVYYALGPIHEEEVGLADFVPECLVGGGMFKRPKFESQSCLLRKASKWLSENPEINFCSAMSLDVKLKSMVSIDTKQMSVTRETGDFIRILRIAYTKPREVSADIPISSTLPPPPPVYLEHRV
;
A
#
# COMPACT_ATOMS: atom_id res chain seq x y z
N MET A 1 21.33 8.84 4.75
CA MET A 1 21.60 10.21 4.25
C MET A 1 21.05 10.46 2.84
N THR A 2 20.97 9.46 1.97
CA THR A 2 20.50 9.61 0.58
C THR A 2 18.99 9.87 0.44
N PHE A 3 18.14 9.31 1.31
CA PHE A 3 16.69 9.50 1.28
C PHE A 3 16.22 10.93 1.66
N THR A 4 16.92 11.61 2.58
CA THR A 4 16.57 12.97 3.01
C THR A 4 16.84 14.02 1.93
N ILE A 5 17.81 13.77 1.05
CA ILE A 5 18.17 14.67 -0.07
C ILE A 5 17.13 14.58 -1.20
N LEU A 6 16.48 13.42 -1.38
CA LEU A 6 15.39 13.27 -2.35
C LEU A 6 14.15 14.10 -1.92
N ARG A 7 13.80 14.07 -0.63
CA ARG A 7 12.61 14.72 -0.06
C ARG A 7 12.59 16.25 -0.26
N ASN A 8 13.74 16.91 -0.10
CA ASN A 8 13.82 18.38 -0.20
C ASN A 8 13.87 18.91 -1.65
N ARG A 9 14.23 18.07 -2.64
CA ARG A 9 14.27 18.49 -4.06
C ARG A 9 12.95 18.31 -4.79
N ILE A 10 12.12 17.37 -4.34
CA ILE A 10 10.77 17.14 -4.87
C ILE A 10 9.88 18.37 -4.62
N GLN A 11 9.99 19.02 -3.46
CA GLN A 11 9.13 20.17 -3.09
C GLN A 11 9.23 21.43 -3.98
N GLN A 12 10.29 21.63 -4.76
CA GLN A 12 10.54 22.91 -5.47
C GLN A 12 10.08 22.94 -6.93
N ARG A 13 9.65 21.81 -7.52
CA ARG A 13 9.32 21.73 -8.96
C ARG A 13 7.82 21.88 -9.29
N PHE A 14 7.00 22.19 -8.28
CA PHE A 14 5.54 22.08 -8.36
C PHE A 14 4.78 23.34 -8.78
N LEU A 15 5.47 24.47 -9.04
CA LEU A 15 4.81 25.79 -9.07
C LEU A 15 4.34 26.26 -10.46
N ASP A 16 4.66 25.58 -11.57
CA ASP A 16 4.52 26.20 -12.91
C ASP A 16 3.37 25.68 -13.80
N ARG A 17 2.51 24.77 -13.32
CA ARG A 17 1.30 24.34 -14.07
C ARG A 17 0.02 24.56 -13.26
N GLN A 18 -0.84 25.48 -13.75
CA GLN A 18 -2.23 25.58 -13.31
C GLN A 18 -2.99 24.33 -13.77
N LEU A 19 -3.05 23.32 -12.90
CA LEU A 19 -3.91 22.16 -13.10
C LEU A 19 -5.34 22.55 -12.80
N LYS A 20 -6.28 22.13 -13.66
CA LYS A 20 -7.70 22.29 -13.36
C LYS A 20 -8.05 21.33 -12.21
N ILE A 21 -9.05 21.73 -11.41
CA ILE A 21 -9.53 20.97 -10.26
C ILE A 21 -9.98 19.54 -10.62
N ASP A 22 -10.37 19.33 -11.87
CA ASP A 22 -10.94 18.08 -12.36
C ASP A 22 -9.91 17.09 -12.93
N ASP A 23 -8.62 17.36 -12.79
CA ASP A 23 -7.56 16.48 -13.32
C ASP A 23 -6.88 15.65 -12.22
N ILE A 24 -6.53 14.39 -12.55
CA ILE A 24 -5.70 13.54 -11.69
C ILE A 24 -4.37 14.24 -11.43
N ILE A 25 -3.98 14.28 -10.16
CA ILE A 25 -2.78 14.98 -9.74
C ILE A 25 -1.59 14.03 -9.93
N VAL A 26 -0.75 14.32 -10.90
CA VAL A 26 0.54 13.64 -11.09
C VAL A 26 1.62 14.40 -10.35
N PHE A 27 2.30 13.74 -9.42
CA PHE A 27 3.52 14.28 -8.83
C PHE A 27 4.75 13.76 -9.58
N ASP A 28 5.69 14.66 -9.90
CA ASP A 28 6.91 14.38 -10.67
C ASP A 28 6.66 14.03 -12.17
N GLU A 29 5.81 14.80 -12.85
CA GLU A 29 5.47 14.58 -14.27
C GLU A 29 6.65 14.78 -15.25
N ASP A 30 7.56 15.70 -14.93
CA ASP A 30 8.72 16.10 -15.74
C ASP A 30 10.01 15.43 -15.23
N LEU A 31 10.05 14.10 -15.28
CA LEU A 31 11.24 13.30 -15.03
C LEU A 31 11.97 13.07 -16.36
N PRO A 32 12.91 13.95 -16.80
CA PRO A 32 13.77 13.57 -17.90
C PRO A 32 14.58 12.35 -17.45
N PRO A 33 14.74 11.32 -18.31
CA PRO A 33 15.63 10.19 -18.01
C PRO A 33 17.05 10.74 -17.88
N LYS A 34 17.44 11.06 -16.64
CA LYS A 34 18.83 11.42 -16.36
C LYS A 34 19.64 10.14 -16.51
N LYS A 35 20.76 10.23 -17.22
CA LYS A 35 21.67 9.09 -17.44
C LYS A 35 22.06 8.33 -16.15
N ASP A 36 21.95 8.99 -14.99
CA ASP A 36 22.32 8.41 -13.69
C ASP A 36 21.12 7.99 -12.82
N CYS A 37 19.88 8.23 -13.24
CA CYS A 37 18.70 7.85 -12.47
C CYS A 37 18.33 6.40 -12.76
N ARG A 38 18.66 5.49 -11.83
CA ARG A 38 18.34 4.05 -11.97
C ARG A 38 16.92 3.70 -11.52
N LEU A 39 16.35 4.50 -10.61
CA LEU A 39 15.03 4.26 -10.03
C LEU A 39 14.45 5.60 -9.58
N THR A 40 13.19 5.82 -9.89
CA THR A 40 12.40 6.97 -9.42
C THR A 40 10.95 6.53 -9.24
N PHE A 41 10.06 7.47 -8.94
CA PHE A 41 8.65 7.17 -8.82
C PHE A 41 7.80 8.34 -9.32
N VAL A 42 6.54 8.02 -9.64
CA VAL A 42 5.49 8.97 -9.99
C VAL A 42 4.26 8.62 -9.17
N ASP A 43 3.64 9.65 -8.58
CA ASP A 43 2.45 9.46 -7.75
C ASP A 43 1.20 10.01 -8.43
N PHE A 44 0.11 9.27 -8.35
CA PHE A 44 -1.20 9.60 -8.90
C PHE A 44 -2.21 9.78 -7.77
N ALA A 45 -2.64 11.02 -7.57
CA ALA A 45 -3.64 11.39 -6.56
C ALA A 45 -5.05 11.51 -7.15
N PRO A 46 -6.08 11.16 -6.36
CA PRO A 46 -7.47 11.30 -6.77
C PRO A 46 -7.86 12.75 -7.06
N ILE A 47 -8.86 12.91 -7.94
CA ILE A 47 -9.48 14.20 -8.24
C ILE A 47 -10.22 14.69 -7.01
N VAL A 48 -10.03 15.97 -6.67
CA VAL A 48 -10.66 16.62 -5.51
C VAL A 48 -11.72 17.59 -6.01
N LYS A 49 -13.00 17.26 -5.82
CA LYS A 49 -14.08 18.23 -6.06
C LYS A 49 -14.31 19.03 -4.79
N VAL A 50 -13.99 20.31 -4.83
CA VAL A 50 -14.19 21.22 -3.70
C VAL A 50 -15.48 21.99 -3.88
N ARG A 51 -16.34 21.97 -2.87
CA ARG A 51 -17.50 22.85 -2.75
C ARG A 51 -17.14 24.02 -1.86
N LEU A 52 -17.28 25.24 -2.38
CA LEU A 52 -17.06 26.46 -1.59
C LEU A 52 -18.30 26.82 -0.79
N ARG A 53 -18.09 27.51 0.34
CA ARG A 53 -19.18 28.10 1.12
C ARG A 53 -19.88 29.21 0.35
N THR A 54 -21.15 29.45 0.64
CA THR A 54 -21.96 30.51 0.01
C THR A 54 -21.44 31.92 0.24
N ASP A 55 -20.64 32.13 1.29
CA ASP A 55 -19.96 33.40 1.58
C ASP A 55 -18.60 33.55 0.88
N ASN A 56 -18.22 32.58 0.04
CA ASN A 56 -16.91 32.46 -0.62
C ASN A 56 -15.70 32.52 0.33
N ASN A 57 -15.89 32.35 1.64
CA ASN A 57 -14.82 32.48 2.65
C ASN A 57 -14.29 31.11 3.13
N GLY A 58 -14.29 30.11 2.26
CA GLY A 58 -13.65 28.83 2.53
C GLY A 58 -14.29 27.63 1.83
N ILE A 59 -13.76 26.47 2.18
CA ILE A 59 -14.23 25.17 1.71
C ILE A 59 -15.40 24.72 2.59
N GLU A 60 -16.54 24.41 1.98
CA GLU A 60 -17.69 23.77 2.62
C GLU A 60 -17.46 22.25 2.71
N SER A 61 -17.07 21.63 1.60
CA SER A 61 -16.75 20.21 1.53
C SER A 61 -15.72 19.93 0.44
N ALA A 62 -15.04 18.79 0.55
CA ALA A 62 -14.21 18.25 -0.51
C ALA A 62 -14.54 16.77 -0.71
N GLU A 63 -14.75 16.37 -1.96
CA GLU A 63 -15.11 15.02 -2.34
C GLU A 63 -14.06 14.45 -3.30
N PHE A 64 -13.48 13.33 -2.90
CA PHE A 64 -12.59 12.55 -3.74
C PHE A 64 -13.43 11.54 -4.51
N ASN A 65 -13.60 11.80 -5.82
CA ASN A 65 -14.51 11.01 -6.66
C ASN A 65 -13.80 9.93 -7.48
N THR A 66 -12.47 9.92 -7.47
CA THR A 66 -11.68 8.94 -8.20
C THR A 66 -11.51 7.68 -7.35
N VAL A 67 -11.72 6.52 -7.98
CA VAL A 67 -11.45 5.20 -7.43
C VAL A 67 -10.07 4.68 -7.90
N PRO A 68 -9.44 3.71 -7.22
CA PRO A 68 -8.17 3.13 -7.65
C PRO A 68 -8.11 2.68 -9.11
N SER A 69 -9.20 2.15 -9.69
CA SER A 69 -9.22 1.79 -11.12
C SER A 69 -9.00 2.98 -12.05
N GLU A 70 -9.63 4.11 -11.78
CA GLU A 70 -9.42 5.33 -12.58
C GLU A 70 -7.99 5.86 -12.45
N LEU A 71 -7.37 5.72 -11.26
CA LEU A 71 -5.96 6.07 -11.06
C LEU A 71 -5.02 5.15 -11.86
N VAL A 72 -5.31 3.85 -11.91
CA VAL A 72 -4.53 2.89 -12.72
C VAL A 72 -4.71 3.15 -14.22
N ASP A 73 -5.92 3.42 -14.67
CA ASP A 73 -6.20 3.76 -16.07
C ASP A 73 -5.44 5.02 -16.50
N PHE A 74 -5.42 6.04 -15.64
CA PHE A 74 -4.65 7.24 -15.89
C PHE A 74 -3.14 6.98 -15.87
N ALA A 75 -2.64 6.17 -14.94
CA ALA A 75 -1.23 5.78 -14.89
C ALA A 75 -0.80 5.02 -16.16
N ASN A 76 -1.64 4.13 -16.67
CA ASN A 76 -1.41 3.45 -17.95
C ASN A 76 -1.35 4.44 -19.12
N LYS A 77 -2.27 5.42 -19.18
CA LYS A 77 -2.20 6.48 -20.20
C LYS A 77 -0.90 7.28 -20.10
N TRP A 78 -0.47 7.61 -18.88
CA TRP A 78 0.78 8.33 -18.64
C TRP A 78 2.02 7.53 -19.11
N LEU A 79 2.01 6.20 -18.92
CA LEU A 79 3.07 5.30 -19.40
C LEU A 79 3.11 5.21 -20.93
N LEU A 80 1.95 5.20 -21.61
CA LEU A 80 1.87 5.18 -23.08
C LEU A 80 2.55 6.39 -23.71
N ASP A 81 2.45 7.56 -23.08
CA ASP A 81 3.11 8.78 -23.55
C ASP A 81 4.63 8.79 -23.25
N ARG A 82 5.16 7.80 -22.52
CA ARG A 82 6.53 7.75 -22.01
C ARG A 82 7.15 6.36 -22.09
N GLU A 83 7.27 5.84 -23.32
CA GLU A 83 7.84 4.52 -23.65
C GLU A 83 9.28 4.25 -23.14
N VAL A 84 9.95 5.24 -22.56
CA VAL A 84 11.32 5.13 -22.01
C VAL A 84 11.37 4.55 -20.60
N TRP A 85 10.22 4.39 -19.94
CA TRP A 85 10.13 3.90 -18.56
C TRP A 85 9.58 2.48 -18.50
N ASP A 86 10.23 1.67 -17.66
CA ASP A 86 9.74 0.37 -17.22
C ASP A 86 9.17 0.49 -15.80
N VAL A 87 8.19 -0.36 -15.48
CA VAL A 87 7.50 -0.36 -14.19
C VAL A 87 8.09 -1.45 -13.31
N VAL A 88 8.74 -1.03 -12.24
CA VAL A 88 9.34 -1.93 -11.25
C VAL A 88 8.30 -2.39 -10.24
N CYS A 89 7.46 -1.48 -9.76
CA CYS A 89 6.46 -1.75 -8.73
C CYS A 89 5.31 -0.75 -8.83
N CYS A 90 4.12 -1.17 -8.43
CA CYS A 90 2.94 -0.33 -8.26
C CYS A 90 2.38 -0.55 -6.86
N GLU A 91 2.03 0.52 -6.15
CA GLU A 91 1.54 0.41 -4.78
C GLU A 91 0.45 1.44 -4.45
N SER A 92 -0.51 1.06 -3.59
CA SER A 92 -1.37 2.01 -2.91
C SER A 92 -0.62 2.64 -1.73
N ILE A 93 -0.61 3.97 -1.64
CA ILE A 93 -0.03 4.73 -0.53
C ILE A 93 -1.07 5.64 0.12
N GLY A 94 -0.90 5.94 1.41
CA GLY A 94 -1.59 7.04 2.07
C GLY A 94 -0.76 8.31 1.94
N ALA A 95 -1.40 9.46 1.77
CA ALA A 95 -0.71 10.74 1.74
C ALA A 95 -1.55 11.84 2.38
N ILE A 96 -0.86 12.80 3.00
CA ILE A 96 -1.42 14.10 3.34
C ILE A 96 -1.05 15.05 2.22
N ILE A 97 -2.05 15.45 1.43
CA ILE A 97 -1.91 16.48 0.42
C ILE A 97 -2.45 17.78 0.98
N GLN A 98 -1.72 18.87 0.76
CA GLN A 98 -2.17 20.20 1.11
C GLN A 98 -2.56 20.92 -0.17
N ILE A 99 -3.74 21.53 -0.17
CA ILE A 99 -4.28 22.29 -1.31
C ILE A 99 -4.62 23.70 -0.84
N LYS A 100 -4.08 24.70 -1.55
CA LYS A 100 -4.45 26.11 -1.40
C LYS A 100 -5.35 26.52 -2.55
N LEU A 101 -6.44 27.21 -2.25
CA LEU A 101 -7.38 27.70 -3.26
C LEU A 101 -7.30 29.23 -3.35
N THR A 102 -7.51 29.74 -4.57
CA THR A 102 -7.78 31.15 -4.86
C THR A 102 -9.18 31.57 -4.37
N ASP A 103 -9.45 32.87 -4.39
CA ASP A 103 -10.75 33.46 -4.01
C ASP A 103 -11.91 32.98 -4.90
N ASN A 104 -11.63 32.47 -6.10
CA ASN A 104 -12.62 31.89 -7.02
C ASN A 104 -12.73 30.36 -6.91
N GLY A 105 -12.09 29.77 -5.89
CA GLY A 105 -12.06 28.33 -5.66
C GLY A 105 -11.13 27.55 -6.58
N VAL A 106 -10.35 28.20 -7.45
CA VAL A 106 -9.33 27.53 -8.31
C VAL A 106 -8.14 27.12 -7.45
N VAL A 107 -7.54 25.95 -7.67
CA VAL A 107 -6.33 25.51 -6.97
C VAL A 107 -5.17 26.44 -7.31
N GLU A 108 -4.66 27.14 -6.30
CA GLU A 108 -3.52 28.06 -6.38
C GLU A 108 -2.19 27.31 -6.19
N ASP A 109 -2.15 26.42 -5.20
CA ASP A 109 -0.96 25.65 -4.85
C ASP A 109 -1.36 24.27 -4.32
N LYS A 110 -0.49 23.28 -4.51
CA LYS A 110 -0.67 21.93 -3.97
C LYS A 110 0.66 21.27 -3.67
N ARG A 111 0.72 20.54 -2.56
CA ARG A 111 1.94 19.82 -2.16
C ARG A 111 1.61 18.54 -1.39
N VAL A 112 2.38 17.48 -1.62
CA VAL A 112 2.41 16.33 -0.72
C VAL A 112 3.23 16.73 0.51
N LEU A 113 2.60 16.77 1.68
CA LEU A 113 3.29 17.05 2.94
C LEU A 113 4.05 15.83 3.44
N THR A 114 3.38 14.68 3.43
CA THR A 114 3.94 13.40 3.85
C THR A 114 3.16 12.25 3.23
N THR A 115 3.87 11.15 3.00
CA THR A 115 3.27 9.85 2.71
C THR A 115 3.30 9.01 3.98
N TYR A 116 2.34 8.11 4.12
CA TYR A 116 2.26 7.12 5.19
C TYR A 116 1.80 5.79 4.60
N THR A 117 2.17 4.69 5.25
CA THR A 117 1.63 3.38 4.85
C THR A 117 0.15 3.38 5.22
N ILE A 118 -0.75 2.85 4.38
CA ILE A 118 -2.21 2.84 4.64
C ILE A 118 -2.57 2.12 5.96
N THR A 119 -1.62 1.39 6.51
CA THR A 119 -1.69 0.66 7.77
C THR A 119 -1.28 1.49 9.00
N GLU A 120 -0.69 2.66 8.81
CA GLU A 120 -0.24 3.54 9.88
C GLU A 120 -1.30 4.58 10.23
N ASP A 121 -1.96 4.38 11.36
CA ASP A 121 -2.54 5.49 12.09
C ASP A 121 -1.41 6.25 12.81
N SER A 122 -1.16 7.48 12.38
CA SER A 122 -0.49 8.46 13.24
C SER A 122 -1.46 8.81 14.39
N HIS A 123 -1.31 8.14 15.54
CA HIS A 123 -2.08 8.41 16.76
C HIS A 123 -1.98 9.87 17.26
N ASP A 124 -1.03 10.66 16.74
CA ASP A 124 -0.75 12.03 17.20
C ASP A 124 -1.61 13.12 16.53
N PHE A 125 -2.56 12.77 15.65
CA PHE A 125 -3.44 13.77 15.05
C PHE A 125 -4.84 13.64 15.64
N HIS A 126 -5.12 14.47 16.64
CA HIS A 126 -6.42 14.55 17.31
C HIS A 126 -7.59 14.71 16.32
N ASP A 127 -8.65 13.96 16.64
CA ASP A 127 -9.99 13.85 16.06
C ASP A 127 -10.52 15.10 15.32
N GLY A 128 -11.06 14.88 14.11
CA GLY A 128 -12.26 15.60 13.66
C GLY A 128 -12.29 16.17 12.24
N VAL A 129 -11.17 16.30 11.51
CA VAL A 129 -11.15 17.17 10.31
C VAL A 129 -11.31 16.43 8.97
N THR A 130 -11.40 15.10 8.93
CA THR A 130 -11.40 14.36 7.65
C THR A 130 -12.72 14.35 6.87
N GLN A 131 -13.80 14.95 7.39
CA GLN A 131 -15.06 15.09 6.64
C GLN A 131 -15.48 16.53 6.35
N TYR A 132 -14.93 17.52 7.07
CA TYR A 132 -15.23 18.92 6.82
C TYR A 132 -14.00 19.74 7.19
N ALA A 133 -13.14 19.99 6.21
CA ALA A 133 -12.08 20.96 6.39
C ALA A 133 -12.68 22.38 6.38
N PHE A 134 -13.18 22.81 7.55
CA PHE A 134 -13.61 24.19 7.75
C PHE A 134 -12.37 25.08 7.90
N SER A 135 -11.76 25.47 6.78
CA SER A 135 -10.82 26.60 6.79
C SER A 135 -11.60 27.90 6.77
N ARG A 136 -11.34 28.77 7.75
CA ARG A 136 -11.93 30.12 7.84
C ARG A 136 -11.08 31.19 7.13
N SER A 137 -10.12 30.80 6.29
CA SER A 137 -9.17 31.73 5.70
C SER A 137 -8.53 31.18 4.41
N LYS A 138 -7.73 32.01 3.74
CA LYS A 138 -6.82 31.67 2.63
C LYS A 138 -5.73 30.63 3.00
N GLU A 139 -5.87 29.96 4.15
CA GLU A 139 -4.92 28.96 4.60
C GLU A 139 -5.10 27.66 3.81
N PRO A 140 -3.98 27.02 3.44
CA PRO A 140 -4.03 25.73 2.78
C PRO A 140 -4.76 24.68 3.63
N VAL A 141 -5.47 23.78 2.95
CA VAL A 141 -6.22 22.71 3.58
C VAL A 141 -5.52 21.38 3.37
N ASP A 142 -5.36 20.63 4.46
CA ASP A 142 -4.77 19.30 4.44
C ASP A 142 -5.86 18.24 4.23
N PHE A 143 -5.64 17.38 3.24
CA PHE A 143 -6.48 16.23 2.93
C PHE A 143 -5.71 14.94 3.06
N ARG A 144 -6.36 13.93 3.62
CA ARG A 144 -5.82 12.58 3.69
C ARG A 144 -6.40 11.73 2.56
N VAL A 145 -5.55 11.29 1.66
CA VAL A 145 -5.93 10.59 0.43
C VAL A 145 -5.18 9.27 0.31
N LYS A 146 -5.82 8.30 -0.33
CA LYS A 146 -5.13 7.15 -0.90
C LYS A 146 -4.74 7.48 -2.34
N MET A 147 -3.50 7.19 -2.69
CA MET A 147 -2.90 7.45 -3.99
C MET A 147 -2.29 6.16 -4.53
N ILE A 148 -1.92 6.16 -5.81
CA ILE A 148 -1.10 5.10 -6.40
C ILE A 148 0.29 5.65 -6.67
N ARG A 149 1.32 4.90 -6.32
CA ARG A 149 2.72 5.18 -6.67
C ARG A 149 3.22 4.13 -7.64
N LEU A 150 3.80 4.58 -8.74
CA LEU A 150 4.60 3.73 -9.63
C LEU A 150 6.07 3.96 -9.36
N TRP A 151 6.79 2.89 -9.06
CA TRP A 151 8.25 2.87 -9.09
C TRP A 151 8.68 2.52 -10.50
N ILE A 152 9.46 3.41 -11.12
CA ILE A 152 9.85 3.30 -12.51
C ILE A 152 11.36 3.42 -12.66
N GLN A 153 11.89 2.75 -13.68
CA GLN A 153 13.29 2.79 -14.06
C GLN A 153 13.41 3.05 -15.57
N PRO A 154 14.49 3.70 -16.06
CA PRO A 154 14.68 3.81 -17.49
C PRO A 154 14.85 2.42 -18.09
N PHE A 155 14.27 2.21 -19.26
CA PHE A 155 14.46 0.98 -20.02
C PHE A 155 15.95 0.76 -20.33
N ASP A 156 16.49 -0.44 -20.10
CA ASP A 156 17.87 -0.73 -20.48
C ASP A 156 17.95 -0.96 -21.99
N SER A 157 18.39 0.08 -22.72
CA SER A 157 18.55 0.02 -24.17
C SER A 157 19.56 -1.03 -24.65
N ARG A 158 20.39 -1.60 -23.76
CA ARG A 158 21.40 -2.60 -24.15
C ARG A 158 20.83 -3.99 -24.36
N GLU A 159 19.72 -4.32 -23.72
CA GLU A 159 19.01 -5.59 -23.94
C GLU A 159 18.12 -5.53 -25.17
N TYR A 160 18.06 -4.36 -25.82
CA TYR A 160 17.10 -4.08 -26.84
C TYR A 160 17.68 -4.25 -28.24
N ASN A 161 17.07 -5.16 -29.01
CA ASN A 161 17.27 -5.24 -30.45
C ASN A 161 16.38 -4.17 -31.09
N GLU A 162 16.95 -3.22 -31.85
CA GLU A 162 16.29 -2.00 -32.40
C GLU A 162 14.96 -2.23 -33.17
N LYS A 163 14.54 -3.48 -33.38
CA LYS A 163 13.41 -3.89 -34.22
C LYS A 163 12.11 -4.20 -33.47
N VAL A 164 12.06 -4.31 -32.14
CA VAL A 164 10.84 -4.79 -31.43
C VAL A 164 10.38 -3.78 -30.39
N ARG A 165 9.54 -2.78 -30.73
CA ARG A 165 9.10 -1.72 -29.77
C ARG A 165 8.80 -2.32 -28.39
N PRO A 166 9.37 -1.80 -27.29
CA PRO A 166 9.07 -2.34 -25.98
C PRO A 166 7.56 -2.23 -25.77
N ILE A 167 6.94 -3.35 -25.37
CA ILE A 167 5.53 -3.34 -25.01
C ILE A 167 5.45 -2.48 -23.75
N VAL A 168 4.81 -1.32 -23.86
CA VAL A 168 4.58 -0.46 -22.70
C VAL A 168 3.81 -1.27 -21.67
N PRO A 169 4.32 -1.40 -20.43
CA PRO A 169 3.67 -2.22 -19.42
C PRO A 169 2.29 -1.63 -19.11
N GLN A 170 1.25 -2.44 -19.29
CA GLN A 170 -0.10 -2.10 -18.86
C GLN A 170 -0.32 -2.70 -17.47
N ILE A 171 -0.51 -1.84 -16.49
CA ILE A 171 -0.72 -2.21 -15.11
C ILE A 171 -2.20 -2.50 -14.89
N GLN A 172 -2.47 -3.54 -14.11
CA GLN A 172 -3.79 -3.87 -13.59
C GLN A 172 -3.68 -4.17 -12.09
N PHE A 173 -4.81 -4.23 -11.42
CA PHE A 173 -4.85 -4.72 -10.05
C PHE A 173 -6.10 -5.55 -9.79
N ARG A 174 -6.07 -6.32 -8.72
CA ARG A 174 -7.23 -7.07 -8.24
C ARG A 174 -7.26 -7.14 -6.72
N ASP A 175 -8.46 -7.00 -6.17
CA ASP A 175 -8.71 -7.12 -4.75
C ASP A 175 -9.24 -8.52 -4.39
N PHE A 176 -8.69 -9.07 -3.31
CA PHE A 176 -9.10 -10.33 -2.71
C PHE A 176 -9.63 -10.04 -1.31
N GLU A 177 -10.93 -9.73 -1.26
CA GLU A 177 -11.65 -9.56 0.00
C GLU A 177 -11.81 -10.91 0.69
N PRO A 178 -11.60 -11.00 2.02
CA PRO A 178 -11.80 -12.24 2.76
C PRO A 178 -13.30 -12.56 2.83
N ARG A 179 -13.69 -13.81 2.56
CA ARG A 179 -15.09 -14.23 2.67
C ARG A 179 -15.50 -14.36 4.13
N ILE A 180 -16.77 -14.06 4.42
CA ILE A 180 -17.36 -14.30 5.73
C ILE A 180 -17.64 -15.81 5.85
N LEU A 181 -17.04 -16.47 6.84
CA LEU A 181 -17.23 -17.89 7.11
C LEU A 181 -18.43 -18.13 8.03
N ASP A 182 -18.61 -17.25 9.03
CA ASP A 182 -19.76 -17.26 9.93
C ASP A 182 -20.22 -15.83 10.21
N SER A 183 -21.38 -15.46 9.67
CA SER A 183 -21.97 -14.13 9.83
C SER A 183 -22.46 -13.84 11.26
N ARG A 184 -22.70 -14.87 12.09
CA ARG A 184 -23.14 -14.68 13.47
C ARG A 184 -21.97 -14.25 14.35
N ASN A 185 -20.81 -14.86 14.13
CA ASN A 185 -19.58 -14.58 14.86
C ASN A 185 -18.67 -13.56 14.15
N ASN A 186 -19.05 -13.14 12.93
CA ASN A 186 -18.24 -12.29 12.06
C ASN A 186 -16.83 -12.83 11.85
N THR A 187 -16.73 -14.14 11.61
CA THR A 187 -15.47 -14.77 11.26
C THR A 187 -15.26 -14.69 9.76
N PHE A 188 -14.01 -14.49 9.37
CA PHE A 188 -13.59 -14.32 7.99
C PHE A 188 -12.55 -15.38 7.64
N GLU A 189 -12.36 -15.63 6.34
CA GLU A 189 -11.19 -16.34 5.83
C GLU A 189 -9.91 -15.79 6.48
N SER A 190 -9.03 -16.68 6.88
CA SER A 190 -7.66 -16.38 7.25
C SER A 190 -6.87 -15.88 6.04
N ILE A 191 -5.76 -15.20 6.30
CA ILE A 191 -4.91 -14.72 5.20
C ILE A 191 -4.40 -15.83 4.30
N ASP A 192 -4.13 -17.02 4.84
CA ASP A 192 -3.65 -18.18 4.07
C ASP A 192 -4.71 -18.64 3.07
N GLU A 193 -5.99 -18.63 3.45
CA GLU A 193 -7.11 -18.96 2.57
C GLU A 193 -7.29 -17.91 1.46
N VAL A 194 -7.08 -16.62 1.80
CA VAL A 194 -7.10 -15.53 0.80
C VAL A 194 -5.93 -15.66 -0.17
N VAL A 195 -4.71 -15.99 0.31
CA VAL A 195 -3.54 -16.24 -0.55
C VAL A 195 -3.74 -17.47 -1.43
N ALA A 196 -4.31 -18.56 -0.90
CA ALA A 196 -4.63 -19.73 -1.70
C ALA A 196 -5.59 -19.40 -2.85
N ARG A 197 -6.58 -18.53 -2.60
CA ARG A 197 -7.52 -18.06 -3.62
C ARG A 197 -6.87 -17.09 -4.62
N LEU A 198 -5.94 -16.24 -4.18
CA LEU A 198 -5.09 -15.43 -5.06
C LEU A 198 -4.28 -16.31 -6.03
N ASN A 199 -3.59 -17.32 -5.51
CA ASN A 199 -2.83 -18.26 -6.34
C ASN A 199 -3.76 -19.09 -7.26
N GLY A 200 -4.96 -19.43 -6.79
CA GLY A 200 -6.01 -20.02 -7.63
C GLY A 200 -6.40 -19.14 -8.83
N ALA A 201 -6.52 -17.83 -8.63
CA ALA A 201 -6.83 -16.87 -9.70
C ALA A 201 -5.66 -16.70 -10.70
N ILE A 202 -4.41 -16.72 -10.22
CA ILE A 202 -3.22 -16.75 -11.10
C ILE A 202 -3.24 -18.03 -11.96
N ASN A 203 -3.50 -19.17 -11.34
CA ASN A 203 -3.55 -20.48 -12.01
C ASN A 203 -4.70 -20.61 -13.02
N ALA A 204 -5.81 -19.91 -12.77
CA ALA A 204 -6.96 -19.84 -13.66
C ALA A 204 -6.80 -18.77 -14.75
N GLU A 205 -5.61 -18.16 -14.89
CA GLU A 205 -5.30 -17.11 -15.87
C GLU A 205 -6.17 -15.85 -15.72
N GLU A 206 -6.74 -15.62 -14.53
CA GLU A 206 -7.51 -14.41 -14.24
C GLU A 206 -6.60 -13.24 -13.82
N ILE A 207 -5.32 -13.52 -13.54
CA ILE A 207 -4.23 -12.55 -13.36
C ILE A 207 -3.14 -12.96 -14.34
N THR A 208 -3.01 -12.23 -15.45
CA THR A 208 -2.03 -12.52 -16.50
C THR A 208 -0.84 -11.57 -16.41
N GLY A 209 0.36 -12.09 -16.63
CA GLY A 209 1.58 -11.30 -16.58
C GLY A 209 2.34 -11.38 -15.25
N LYS A 210 3.11 -10.34 -14.95
CA LYS A 210 4.06 -10.31 -13.84
C LYS A 210 3.43 -9.63 -12.62
N VAL A 211 3.43 -10.30 -11.47
CA VAL A 211 3.07 -9.68 -10.19
C VAL A 211 4.10 -8.60 -9.85
N LEU A 212 3.63 -7.36 -9.72
CA LEU A 212 4.46 -6.21 -9.37
C LEU A 212 4.50 -6.00 -7.86
N ASN A 213 3.38 -6.22 -7.19
CA ASN A 213 3.23 -6.00 -5.76
C ASN A 213 2.02 -6.75 -5.20
N VAL A 214 2.08 -7.11 -3.93
CA VAL A 214 0.96 -7.62 -3.14
C VAL A 214 0.91 -6.82 -1.84
N GLN A 215 -0.25 -6.24 -1.54
CA GLN A 215 -0.43 -5.38 -0.37
C GLN A 215 -1.58 -5.87 0.51
N THR A 216 -1.41 -5.76 1.82
CA THR A 216 -2.50 -5.91 2.79
C THR A 216 -3.10 -4.52 3.07
N LEU A 217 -4.26 -4.24 2.47
CA LEU A 217 -5.00 -3.00 2.69
C LEU A 217 -5.92 -3.13 3.89
N ALA A 218 -5.96 -2.11 4.73
CA ALA A 218 -6.95 -2.02 5.79
C ALA A 218 -8.15 -1.18 5.36
N CYS A 219 -9.33 -1.78 5.41
CA CYS A 219 -10.58 -1.17 5.01
C CYS A 219 -11.49 -1.03 6.22
N SER A 220 -11.88 0.21 6.54
CA SER A 220 -12.93 0.46 7.54
C SER A 220 -14.23 -0.18 7.09
N ALA A 221 -14.84 -0.97 7.97
CA ALA A 221 -16.08 -1.67 7.70
C ALA A 221 -17.27 -0.96 8.34
N THR A 222 -18.45 -1.11 7.73
CA THR A 222 -19.71 -0.67 8.32
C THR A 222 -20.05 -1.52 9.56
N GLN A 223 -21.13 -1.15 10.26
CA GLN A 223 -21.66 -1.98 11.34
C GLN A 223 -22.01 -3.41 10.88
N ASP A 224 -22.43 -3.57 9.63
CA ASP A 224 -22.72 -4.87 9.00
C ASP A 224 -21.49 -5.50 8.31
N TRP A 225 -20.28 -5.06 8.67
CA TRP A 225 -19.02 -5.57 8.11
C TRP A 225 -18.85 -5.42 6.59
N LYS A 226 -19.60 -4.50 5.96
CA LYS A 226 -19.39 -4.17 4.55
C LYS A 226 -18.19 -3.25 4.40
N ILE A 227 -17.36 -3.49 3.40
CA ILE A 227 -16.20 -2.66 3.08
C ILE A 227 -16.31 -2.11 1.66
N ASP A 228 -15.53 -1.06 1.41
CA ASP A 228 -15.26 -0.53 0.07
C ASP A 228 -13.75 -0.37 -0.09
N PRO A 229 -13.06 -1.34 -0.73
CA PRO A 229 -11.61 -1.24 -0.99
C PRO A 229 -11.25 -0.20 -2.06
N GLN A 230 -12.24 0.31 -2.79
CA GLN A 230 -12.08 1.36 -3.79
C GLN A 230 -12.21 2.77 -3.20
N SER A 231 -12.61 2.89 -1.94
CA SER A 231 -12.67 4.18 -1.27
C SER A 231 -11.27 4.82 -1.15
N THR A 232 -11.08 5.97 -1.79
CA THR A 232 -9.84 6.76 -1.76
C THR A 232 -9.74 7.68 -0.55
N GLN A 233 -10.81 7.84 0.22
CA GLN A 233 -10.76 8.52 1.50
C GLN A 233 -10.09 7.62 2.55
N SER A 234 -9.04 8.11 3.19
CA SER A 234 -8.56 7.44 4.41
C SER A 234 -9.45 7.86 5.57
N LYS A 235 -10.36 6.99 5.99
CA LYS A 235 -11.04 7.17 7.26
C LYS A 235 -10.06 6.76 8.38
N PRO A 236 -10.03 7.47 9.52
CA PRO A 236 -9.33 6.99 10.70
C PRO A 236 -9.77 5.57 11.01
N TRP A 237 -8.88 4.67 11.44
CA TRP A 237 -9.27 3.32 11.85
C TRP A 237 -10.04 3.36 13.18
N VAL A 238 -11.32 3.71 13.11
CA VAL A 238 -12.25 3.65 14.22
C VAL A 238 -13.26 2.54 13.96
N GLY A 239 -13.41 1.64 14.93
CA GLY A 239 -14.38 0.55 14.89
C GLY A 239 -13.86 -0.72 14.24
N LYS A 240 -14.56 -1.17 13.19
CA LYS A 240 -14.33 -2.45 12.50
C LYS A 240 -13.41 -2.24 11.30
N THR A 241 -12.41 -3.10 11.16
CA THR A 241 -11.50 -3.12 10.02
C THR A 241 -11.48 -4.52 9.42
N VAL A 242 -11.53 -4.61 8.10
CA VAL A 242 -11.27 -5.84 7.34
C VAL A 242 -10.03 -5.61 6.49
N PHE A 243 -9.15 -6.60 6.46
CA PHE A 243 -7.95 -6.59 5.65
C PHE A 243 -8.23 -7.21 4.29
N VAL A 244 -7.81 -6.56 3.21
CA VAL A 244 -7.97 -7.01 1.82
C VAL A 244 -6.59 -7.21 1.22
N LEU A 245 -6.38 -8.28 0.46
CA LEU A 245 -5.16 -8.42 -0.34
C LEU A 245 -5.37 -7.78 -1.71
N ARG A 246 -4.59 -6.72 -2.01
CA ARG A 246 -4.54 -6.12 -3.35
C ARG A 246 -3.28 -6.60 -4.06
N VAL A 247 -3.44 -7.19 -5.24
CA VAL A 247 -2.33 -7.53 -6.13
C VAL A 247 -2.28 -6.55 -7.28
N TYR A 248 -1.11 -5.96 -7.51
CA TYR A 248 -0.80 -5.20 -8.72
C TYR A 248 0.03 -6.07 -9.66
N TYR A 249 -0.27 -6.04 -10.94
CA TYR A 249 0.42 -6.84 -11.94
C TYR A 249 0.53 -6.10 -13.27
N ALA A 250 1.62 -6.36 -14.01
CA ALA A 250 1.79 -5.89 -15.38
C ALA A 250 1.30 -6.97 -16.33
N LEU A 251 0.36 -6.62 -17.22
CA LEU A 251 -0.15 -7.54 -18.25
C LEU A 251 0.98 -8.04 -19.15
N GLY A 252 0.93 -9.33 -19.47
CA GLY A 252 1.95 -9.98 -20.28
C GLY A 252 1.74 -11.50 -20.32
N PRO A 253 2.75 -12.24 -20.83
CA PRO A 253 2.75 -13.70 -20.76
C PRO A 253 2.56 -14.19 -19.33
N ILE A 254 1.91 -15.34 -19.16
CA ILE A 254 1.72 -15.93 -17.83
C ILE A 254 3.08 -16.29 -17.25
N HIS A 255 3.32 -15.84 -16.01
CA HIS A 255 4.46 -16.26 -15.22
C HIS A 255 4.04 -17.43 -14.34
N GLU A 256 4.81 -18.53 -14.35
CA GLU A 256 4.61 -19.70 -13.50
C GLU A 256 5.08 -19.43 -12.07
N GLU A 257 4.47 -18.44 -11.42
CA GLU A 257 4.81 -18.00 -10.08
C GLU A 257 3.63 -18.14 -9.11
N GLU A 258 3.94 -18.41 -7.85
CA GLU A 258 2.98 -18.37 -6.75
C GLU A 258 3.32 -17.24 -5.79
N VAL A 259 2.31 -16.56 -5.28
CA VAL A 259 2.44 -15.55 -4.23
C VAL A 259 2.51 -16.23 -2.87
N GLY A 260 3.44 -15.78 -2.04
CA GLY A 260 3.53 -16.12 -0.63
C GLY A 260 3.66 -14.89 0.27
N LEU A 261 3.39 -15.08 1.55
CA LEU A 261 3.55 -14.08 2.61
C LEU A 261 4.41 -14.64 3.75
N ALA A 262 5.27 -13.81 4.32
CA ALA A 262 6.07 -14.14 5.50
C ALA A 262 5.94 -13.03 6.54
N ASP A 263 5.53 -13.40 7.75
CA ASP A 263 5.35 -12.47 8.86
C ASP A 263 6.51 -12.55 9.85
N PHE A 264 7.03 -11.39 10.22
CA PHE A 264 8.08 -11.20 11.21
C PHE A 264 7.48 -10.46 12.40
N VAL A 265 7.26 -11.20 13.48
CA VAL A 265 6.67 -10.69 14.72
C VAL A 265 7.79 -10.30 15.68
N PRO A 266 7.70 -9.13 16.36
CA PRO A 266 8.76 -8.72 17.27
C PRO A 266 8.73 -9.56 18.55
N GLU A 267 9.91 -10.01 18.98
CA GLU A 267 10.06 -10.78 20.21
C GLU A 267 9.80 -9.89 21.43
N CYS A 268 9.16 -10.46 22.46
CA CYS A 268 8.97 -9.80 23.75
C CYS A 268 10.29 -9.87 24.53
N LEU A 269 11.03 -8.76 24.57
CA LEU A 269 12.30 -8.64 25.29
C LEU A 269 12.10 -8.60 26.81
N VAL A 270 11.03 -7.96 27.25
CA VAL A 270 10.66 -7.85 28.66
C VAL A 270 9.15 -8.00 28.79
N GLY A 271 8.72 -8.99 29.56
CA GLY A 271 7.30 -9.19 29.87
C GLY A 271 6.67 -7.98 30.54
N GLY A 272 5.36 -7.81 30.34
CA GLY A 272 4.56 -6.82 31.05
C GLY A 272 4.06 -7.33 32.40
N GLY A 273 3.53 -6.43 33.21
CA GLY A 273 2.80 -6.74 34.45
C GLY A 273 1.78 -5.63 34.75
N MET A 274 1.13 -5.69 35.90
CA MET A 274 0.05 -4.75 36.28
C MET A 274 0.46 -3.26 36.19
N PHE A 275 1.75 -2.95 36.32
CA PHE A 275 2.28 -1.58 36.28
C PHE A 275 3.37 -1.36 35.23
N LYS A 276 3.66 -2.35 34.39
CA LYS A 276 4.74 -2.27 33.40
C LYS A 276 4.24 -2.75 32.04
N ARG A 277 4.39 -1.91 31.03
CA ARG A 277 4.14 -2.31 29.65
C ARG A 277 5.26 -3.25 29.18
N PRO A 278 4.92 -4.30 28.41
CA PRO A 278 5.93 -5.14 27.80
C PRO A 278 6.82 -4.33 26.86
N LYS A 279 8.06 -4.77 26.68
CA LYS A 279 8.99 -4.21 25.70
C LYS A 279 9.23 -5.24 24.61
N PHE A 280 9.06 -4.82 23.37
CA PHE A 280 9.28 -5.65 22.19
C PHE A 280 10.51 -5.19 21.42
N GLU A 281 10.98 -6.05 20.52
CA GLU A 281 11.98 -5.69 19.53
C GLU A 281 11.57 -4.48 18.68
N SER A 282 12.56 -3.71 18.23
CA SER A 282 12.35 -2.60 17.30
C SER A 282 12.05 -3.07 15.87
N GLN A 283 11.42 -2.22 15.06
CA GLN A 283 11.23 -2.48 13.62
C GLN A 283 12.55 -2.73 12.87
N SER A 284 13.64 -2.07 13.26
CA SER A 284 14.97 -2.32 12.68
C SER A 284 15.48 -3.75 12.94
N CYS A 285 15.05 -4.38 14.04
CA CYS A 285 15.34 -5.80 14.27
C CYS A 285 14.55 -6.69 13.32
N LEU A 286 13.26 -6.40 13.11
CA LEU A 286 12.42 -7.13 12.16
C LEU A 286 12.95 -7.04 10.73
N LEU A 287 13.37 -5.85 10.30
CA LEU A 287 14.00 -5.66 8.99
C LEU A 287 15.25 -6.53 8.82
N ARG A 288 16.13 -6.61 9.83
CA ARG A 288 17.29 -7.51 9.77
C ARG A 288 16.89 -8.99 9.69
N LYS A 289 15.86 -9.40 10.43
CA LYS A 289 15.33 -10.79 10.36
C LYS A 289 14.79 -11.09 8.96
N ALA A 290 14.00 -10.18 8.40
CA ALA A 290 13.47 -10.31 7.05
C ALA A 290 14.58 -10.32 5.98
N SER A 291 15.56 -9.42 6.07
CA SER A 291 16.70 -9.41 5.14
C SER A 291 17.52 -10.70 5.21
N LYS A 292 17.76 -11.23 6.42
CA LYS A 292 18.44 -12.50 6.59
C LYS A 292 17.64 -13.65 5.95
N TRP A 293 16.34 -13.72 6.24
CA TRP A 293 15.46 -14.73 5.65
C TRP A 293 15.44 -14.66 4.11
N LEU A 294 15.33 -13.46 3.53
CA LEU A 294 15.42 -13.26 2.08
C LEU A 294 16.76 -13.77 1.50
N SER A 295 17.88 -13.54 2.19
CA SER A 295 19.20 -14.02 1.75
C SER A 295 19.37 -15.54 1.83
N GLU A 296 18.60 -16.20 2.70
CA GLU A 296 18.61 -17.65 2.90
C GLU A 296 17.67 -18.40 1.93
N ASN A 297 16.79 -17.68 1.21
CA ASN A 297 15.82 -18.22 0.26
C ASN A 297 15.99 -17.55 -1.12
N PRO A 298 17.12 -17.77 -1.83
CA PRO A 298 17.42 -17.07 -3.08
C PRO A 298 16.46 -17.37 -4.24
N GLU A 299 15.63 -18.40 -4.12
CA GLU A 299 14.62 -18.79 -5.10
C GLU A 299 13.34 -17.93 -5.07
N ILE A 300 13.15 -17.10 -4.03
CA ILE A 300 11.99 -16.22 -3.94
C ILE A 300 12.33 -14.82 -4.47
N ASN A 301 11.35 -14.21 -5.13
CA ASN A 301 11.40 -12.84 -5.59
C ASN A 301 10.68 -11.95 -4.57
N PHE A 302 11.40 -11.00 -3.98
CA PHE A 302 10.80 -9.99 -3.11
C PHE A 302 9.81 -9.12 -3.89
N CYS A 303 8.59 -8.96 -3.38
CA CYS A 303 7.59 -8.03 -3.95
C CYS A 303 7.49 -6.77 -3.09
N SER A 304 7.22 -6.92 -1.80
CA SER A 304 7.00 -5.78 -0.90
C SER A 304 7.22 -6.12 0.57
N ALA A 305 7.38 -5.06 1.36
CA ALA A 305 7.48 -5.10 2.82
C ALA A 305 6.44 -4.13 3.40
N MET A 306 5.65 -4.57 4.37
CA MET A 306 4.62 -3.76 5.01
C MET A 306 4.66 -3.90 6.52
N SER A 307 4.58 -2.78 7.24
CA SER A 307 4.32 -2.79 8.67
C SER A 307 2.82 -2.88 8.93
N LEU A 308 2.39 -3.85 9.75
CA LEU A 308 0.98 -4.10 10.05
C LEU A 308 0.74 -4.11 11.55
N ASP A 309 -0.31 -3.42 11.99
CA ASP A 309 -0.75 -3.46 13.38
C ASP A 309 -1.71 -4.64 13.57
N VAL A 310 -1.27 -5.65 14.32
CA VAL A 310 -2.01 -6.88 14.64
C VAL A 310 -2.50 -6.81 16.08
N LYS A 311 -3.74 -7.22 16.33
CA LYS A 311 -4.31 -7.20 17.67
C LYS A 311 -3.67 -8.27 18.55
N LEU A 312 -3.21 -7.88 19.73
CA LEU A 312 -2.72 -8.79 20.75
C LEU A 312 -3.91 -9.44 21.47
N LYS A 313 -4.16 -10.73 21.19
CA LYS A 313 -5.14 -11.54 21.93
C LYS A 313 -4.58 -11.98 23.27
N SER A 314 -3.30 -12.35 23.28
CA SER A 314 -2.56 -12.69 24.49
C SER A 314 -1.08 -12.34 24.32
N MET A 315 -0.34 -12.32 25.42
CA MET A 315 1.13 -12.17 25.41
C MET A 315 1.87 -13.43 24.95
N VAL A 316 1.16 -14.50 24.59
CA VAL A 316 1.76 -15.79 24.18
C VAL A 316 1.42 -16.14 22.74
N SER A 317 0.31 -15.61 22.23
CA SER A 317 -0.17 -15.89 20.88
C SER A 317 -0.53 -14.61 20.14
N ILE A 318 0.15 -14.40 19.01
CA ILE A 318 -0.09 -13.31 18.08
C ILE A 318 -0.65 -13.94 16.81
N ASP A 319 -1.90 -13.63 16.52
CA ASP A 319 -2.61 -14.15 15.36
C ASP A 319 -2.43 -13.20 14.17
N THR A 320 -1.36 -13.41 13.40
CA THR A 320 -1.06 -12.59 12.22
C THR A 320 -1.94 -12.92 11.02
N LYS A 321 -2.72 -14.01 11.11
CA LYS A 321 -3.55 -14.54 10.02
C LYS A 321 -4.96 -13.95 10.01
N GLN A 322 -5.32 -13.20 11.04
CA GLN A 322 -6.64 -12.61 11.18
C GLN A 322 -6.88 -11.52 10.12
N MET A 323 -7.94 -11.68 9.32
CA MET A 323 -8.30 -10.72 8.26
C MET A 323 -9.37 -9.70 8.67
N SER A 324 -9.74 -9.66 9.95
CA SER A 324 -10.66 -8.64 10.48
C SER A 324 -10.36 -8.29 11.93
N VAL A 325 -10.64 -7.07 12.36
CA VAL A 325 -10.42 -6.64 13.74
C VAL A 325 -11.44 -5.59 14.18
N THR A 326 -11.88 -5.68 15.43
CA THR A 326 -12.62 -4.61 16.12
C THR A 326 -11.67 -3.91 17.09
N ARG A 327 -11.51 -2.60 16.92
CA ARG A 327 -10.51 -1.78 17.63
C ARG A 327 -10.99 -1.16 18.95
N GLU A 328 -12.24 -1.41 19.34
CA GLU A 328 -12.86 -0.82 20.54
C GLU A 328 -12.05 -1.04 21.82
N THR A 329 -11.32 -2.16 21.93
CA THR A 329 -10.45 -2.48 23.08
C THR A 329 -9.25 -3.33 22.67
N GLY A 330 -8.13 -3.19 23.39
CA GLY A 330 -6.97 -4.08 23.31
C GLY A 330 -5.69 -3.41 22.81
N ASP A 331 -4.57 -4.07 23.06
CA ASP A 331 -3.26 -3.66 22.59
C ASP A 331 -3.00 -4.18 21.17
N PHE A 332 -2.17 -3.45 20.43
CA PHE A 332 -1.73 -3.82 19.10
C PHE A 332 -0.21 -3.95 19.08
N ILE A 333 0.28 -4.86 18.24
CA ILE A 333 1.70 -5.03 17.98
C ILE A 333 1.96 -4.83 16.49
N ARG A 334 3.02 -4.09 16.18
CA ARG A 334 3.42 -3.84 14.80
C ARG A 334 4.34 -4.95 14.32
N ILE A 335 3.88 -5.76 13.39
CA ILE A 335 4.68 -6.78 12.71
C ILE A 335 5.24 -6.22 11.40
N LEU A 336 6.18 -6.94 10.79
CA LEU A 336 6.62 -6.72 9.41
C LEU A 336 6.18 -7.90 8.56
N ARG A 337 5.40 -7.67 7.51
CA ARG A 337 4.98 -8.66 6.52
C ARG A 337 5.78 -8.46 5.23
N ILE A 338 6.34 -9.54 4.70
CA ILE A 338 6.96 -9.59 3.38
C ILE A 338 6.02 -10.33 2.44
N ALA A 339 5.71 -9.72 1.30
CA ALA A 339 5.13 -10.44 0.18
C ALA A 339 6.23 -10.80 -0.82
N TYR A 340 6.14 -12.00 -1.37
CA TYR A 340 7.10 -12.53 -2.33
C TYR A 340 6.38 -13.38 -3.38
N THR A 341 7.02 -13.57 -4.54
CA THR A 341 6.68 -14.65 -5.46
C THR A 341 7.76 -15.72 -5.45
N LYS A 342 7.41 -16.94 -5.87
CA LYS A 342 8.37 -18.03 -6.08
C LYS A 342 7.96 -18.85 -7.30
N PRO A 343 8.89 -19.56 -7.96
CA PRO A 343 8.53 -20.52 -8.99
C PRO A 343 7.49 -21.50 -8.48
N ARG A 344 6.47 -21.76 -9.29
CA ARG A 344 5.47 -22.77 -8.98
C ARG A 344 6.13 -24.14 -8.95
N GLU A 345 5.88 -24.91 -7.90
CA GLU A 345 6.24 -26.32 -7.89
C GLU A 345 5.32 -27.01 -8.91
N VAL A 346 5.81 -27.18 -10.14
CA VAL A 346 5.19 -28.08 -11.09
C VAL A 346 5.25 -29.44 -10.44
N SER A 347 4.07 -29.96 -10.06
CA SER A 347 3.87 -31.31 -9.55
C SER A 347 4.33 -32.31 -10.61
N ALA A 348 5.64 -32.44 -10.80
CA ALA A 348 6.21 -33.69 -11.21
C ALA A 348 5.86 -34.66 -10.08
N ASP A 349 5.32 -35.83 -10.41
CA ASP A 349 4.92 -36.90 -9.47
C ASP A 349 6.08 -37.46 -8.61
N ILE A 350 7.13 -36.67 -8.38
CA ILE A 350 8.27 -36.98 -7.56
C ILE A 350 8.00 -36.41 -6.16
N PRO A 351 7.90 -37.26 -5.12
CA PRO A 351 7.71 -36.82 -3.75
C PRO A 351 8.99 -36.16 -3.23
N ILE A 352 9.19 -34.89 -3.58
CA ILE A 352 10.24 -34.05 -3.01
C ILE A 352 9.58 -33.21 -1.92
N SER A 353 9.93 -33.51 -0.67
CA SER A 353 9.50 -32.77 0.51
C SER A 353 10.26 -31.42 0.59
N SER A 354 9.95 -30.48 -0.31
CA SER A 354 10.52 -29.11 -0.32
C SER A 354 9.53 -28.07 0.19
N THR A 355 8.86 -28.32 1.31
CA THR A 355 8.22 -27.21 2.03
C THR A 355 9.33 -26.27 2.51
N LEU A 356 9.42 -25.07 1.94
CA LEU A 356 10.28 -24.01 2.47
C LEU A 356 10.06 -23.94 3.98
N PRO A 357 11.14 -23.84 4.79
CA PRO A 357 10.98 -23.79 6.22
C PRO A 357 10.06 -22.61 6.55
N PRO A 358 8.98 -22.82 7.32
CA PRO A 358 8.16 -21.71 7.76
C PRO A 358 9.07 -20.72 8.49
N PRO A 359 8.81 -19.41 8.39
CA PRO A 359 9.52 -18.46 9.24
C PRO A 359 9.46 -18.96 10.69
N PRO A 360 10.57 -18.85 11.46
CA PRO A 360 10.70 -19.52 12.74
C PRO A 360 9.47 -19.27 13.62
N PRO A 361 8.81 -20.31 14.16
CA PRO A 361 7.60 -20.15 14.95
C PRO A 361 7.88 -19.26 16.16
N VAL A 362 7.01 -18.28 16.36
CA VAL A 362 7.17 -17.28 17.43
C VAL A 362 6.62 -17.87 18.72
N TYR A 363 7.50 -18.51 19.50
CA TYR A 363 7.21 -18.87 20.88
C TYR A 363 7.68 -17.73 21.78
N LEU A 364 6.74 -17.06 22.45
CA LEU A 364 7.07 -16.11 23.50
C LEU A 364 7.41 -16.93 24.76
N GLU A 365 8.67 -17.35 24.87
CA GLU A 365 9.14 -18.07 26.06
C GLU A 365 9.02 -17.16 27.29
N HIS A 366 8.32 -17.63 28.32
CA HIS A 366 8.38 -17.03 29.65
C HIS A 366 9.76 -17.27 30.25
N ARG A 367 10.69 -16.33 30.05
CA ARG A 367 11.81 -16.18 30.99
C ARG A 367 11.25 -15.55 32.25
N VAL A 368 10.89 -16.42 33.21
CA VAL A 368 10.45 -16.07 34.57
C VAL A 368 11.55 -15.31 35.30
#